data_AF-A0A0W0Y0D7-F1
#
_entry.id   AF-A0A0W0Y0D7-F1
#
_cell.length_a   1.000
_cell.length_b   1.000
_cell.length_c   1.000
_cell.angle_alpha   90.00
_cell.angle_beta   90.00
_cell.angle_gamma   90.00
#
_symmetry.space_group_name_H-M   'P 1'
#
loop_
_entity.id
_entity.type
_entity.pdbx_description
1 polymer ?
#
loop_
_entity_poly.entity_id
_entity_poly.type
_entity_poly.pdbx_seq_one_letter_code
_entity_poly.pdbx_strand_id
1 'polypeptide(L)'
;MESTTCNSSNIFKGFSCSKSPTTGLWLGDSKKERIIASTLALALRNSIAEQLGISAVEMGFGYRLDKDLETGQGRSVCQIFDNVSGGAGFVLSGIDDIVSLLKNASEKLTCTADCDNICSFCLANQDSRVEIEELNRKVAKSWLEDNQLITHLHLPLSLSTIEGATYCSIGAQRFLRSIINKIDTHNESTVIQIALRGSPKDWDLINPSFREKILNWQLIDKINIHIGIYDVSYLSQDIKECLATLVKIGIKVFEINSQWDKYKVPLIAQISNSSSTYSLFCTSDLPSQPGENWLDANQSSIWVTSKLIPIILTKQIDTANWNIVDPGARVLKVSTELDGPVKNLKNRIEKLFSEMAPEFFQLIQDDNAINITYSDRYLKSPWSIILLSSFLQIFKNDKLSRLKILTVESNNLLQPNKIHHDWKANNELSEMIKIWLSNNFKLIPEIIIKSANRELQHSREISITWASGLKSKIILDQGMGYWQINMPHKYLLDFDFHQNHNEQLNDMINRLKVARMIGSNQWPTYITILSKM
;
A
#
# COMPACT_ATOMS: atom_id res chain seq x y z
N MET A 1 12.50 18.54 24.13
CA MET A 1 13.62 18.40 23.18
C MET A 1 13.24 17.28 22.23
N GLU A 2 12.47 17.63 21.20
CA GLU A 2 12.05 16.69 20.17
C GLU A 2 13.27 16.32 19.33
N SER A 3 13.61 15.04 19.31
CA SER A 3 14.64 14.52 18.43
C SER A 3 14.19 14.69 16.98
N THR A 4 14.84 15.61 16.26
CA THR A 4 14.76 15.80 14.81
C THR A 4 15.25 14.53 14.13
N THR A 5 14.34 13.57 13.98
CA THR A 5 14.59 12.30 13.31
C THR A 5 14.54 12.53 11.81
N CYS A 6 15.68 12.29 11.15
CA CYS A 6 15.80 12.36 9.70
C CYS A 6 15.01 11.18 9.11
N ASN A 7 13.75 11.42 8.75
CA ASN A 7 12.83 10.36 8.36
C ASN A 7 12.74 10.19 6.84
N SER A 8 12.64 8.94 6.39
CA SER A 8 12.91 8.53 5.02
C SER A 8 11.77 8.74 4.01
N SER A 9 10.63 9.29 4.43
CA SER A 9 9.44 9.43 3.59
C SER A 9 9.52 10.55 2.54
N ASN A 10 10.51 11.44 2.60
CA ASN A 10 10.71 12.53 1.62
C ASN A 10 11.91 12.32 0.66
N ILE A 11 12.48 11.12 0.59
CA ILE A 11 13.85 10.92 0.07
C ILE A 11 14.00 10.87 -1.46
N PHE A 12 12.94 10.74 -2.26
CA PHE A 12 13.11 10.47 -3.70
C PHE A 12 13.34 11.68 -4.63
N LYS A 13 13.65 12.87 -4.10
CA LYS A 13 14.19 13.99 -4.91
C LYS A 13 15.46 14.65 -4.35
N GLY A 14 16.12 14.10 -3.34
CA GLY A 14 17.43 14.57 -2.92
C GLY A 14 17.72 14.27 -1.45
N PHE A 15 19.00 14.13 -1.14
CA PHE A 15 19.46 13.72 0.18
C PHE A 15 19.05 14.74 1.25
N SER A 16 18.31 14.28 2.27
CA SER A 16 17.79 15.07 3.38
C SER A 16 18.82 15.37 4.49
N CYS A 17 20.12 15.22 4.21
CA CYS A 17 21.21 15.58 5.13
C CYS A 17 21.39 17.09 5.32
N SER A 18 20.40 17.86 4.88
CA SER A 18 20.44 19.31 4.79
C SER A 18 19.71 19.98 5.94
N LYS A 19 19.26 19.26 6.99
CA LYS A 19 18.64 19.86 8.18
C LYS A 19 19.54 19.66 9.39
N SER A 20 19.84 20.75 10.08
CA SER A 20 20.58 20.74 11.35
C SER A 20 19.71 20.14 12.45
N PRO A 21 20.17 19.09 13.16
CA PRO A 21 19.45 18.54 14.30
C PRO A 21 19.49 19.48 15.51
N THR A 22 20.54 20.29 15.66
CA THR A 22 20.73 21.20 16.80
C THR A 22 19.89 22.47 16.68
N THR A 23 19.80 23.05 15.47
CA THR A 23 19.07 24.31 15.24
C THR A 23 17.70 24.10 14.62
N GLY A 24 17.43 22.94 14.03
CA GLY A 24 16.22 22.67 13.26
C GLY A 24 16.15 23.39 11.91
N LEU A 25 17.18 24.16 11.54
CA LEU A 25 17.23 24.92 10.29
C LEU A 25 17.76 24.06 9.14
N TRP A 26 17.26 24.35 7.93
CA TRP A 26 17.82 23.78 6.71
C TRP A 26 19.12 24.48 6.32
N LEU A 27 19.96 23.78 5.56
CA LEU A 27 21.06 24.33 4.79
C LEU A 27 20.43 25.27 3.76
N GLY A 28 20.61 26.57 3.95
CA GLY A 28 19.92 27.60 3.19
C GLY A 28 20.37 27.72 1.74
N ASP A 29 19.98 28.81 1.09
CA ASP A 29 20.24 29.08 -0.32
C ASP A 29 21.38 30.09 -0.55
N SER A 30 22.16 30.44 0.48
CA SER A 30 23.30 31.35 0.33
C SER A 30 24.44 30.73 -0.49
N LYS A 31 25.31 31.56 -1.08
CA LYS A 31 26.46 31.06 -1.88
C LYS A 31 27.33 30.07 -1.07
N LYS A 32 27.57 30.36 0.21
CA LYS A 32 28.34 29.50 1.11
C LYS A 32 27.66 28.14 1.33
N GLU A 33 26.35 28.13 1.52
CA GLU A 33 25.57 26.90 1.77
C GLU A 33 25.44 26.03 0.51
N ARG A 34 25.42 26.63 -0.68
CA ARG A 34 25.49 25.90 -1.96
C ARG A 34 26.82 25.18 -2.13
N ILE A 35 27.94 25.82 -1.73
CA ILE A 35 29.27 25.19 -1.73
C ILE A 35 29.29 24.00 -0.76
N ILE A 36 28.70 24.16 0.44
CA ILE A 36 28.55 23.06 1.41
C ILE A 36 27.77 21.90 0.78
N ALA A 37 26.60 22.18 0.20
CA ALA A 37 25.75 21.14 -0.42
C ALA A 37 26.47 20.38 -1.53
N SER A 38 27.17 21.09 -2.42
CA SER A 38 27.94 20.49 -3.52
C SER A 38 29.09 19.63 -3.02
N THR A 39 29.81 20.12 -2.01
CA THR A 39 30.94 19.39 -1.41
C THR A 39 30.47 18.13 -0.68
N LEU A 40 29.34 18.20 0.04
CA LEU A 40 28.72 17.04 0.68
C LEU A 40 28.22 16.03 -0.35
N ALA A 41 27.60 16.49 -1.44
CA ALA A 41 27.15 15.61 -2.53
C ALA A 41 28.32 14.84 -3.16
N LEU A 42 29.46 15.51 -3.39
CA LEU A 42 30.69 14.86 -3.87
C LEU A 42 31.22 13.82 -2.88
N ALA A 43 31.29 14.16 -1.58
CA ALA A 43 31.76 13.24 -0.56
C ALA A 43 30.87 11.99 -0.47
N LEU A 44 29.55 12.16 -0.48
CA LEU A 44 28.57 11.06 -0.50
C LEU A 44 28.72 10.22 -1.76
N ARG A 45 28.85 10.83 -2.95
CA ARG A 45 29.07 10.10 -4.21
C ARG A 45 30.30 9.21 -4.13
N ASN A 46 31.42 9.76 -3.68
CA ASN A 46 32.67 9.01 -3.57
C ASN A 46 32.56 7.86 -2.56
N SER A 47 31.83 8.05 -1.45
CA SER A 47 31.56 6.99 -0.48
C SER A 47 30.66 5.89 -1.05
N ILE A 48 29.63 6.22 -1.84
CA ILE A 48 28.79 5.23 -2.53
C ILE A 48 29.64 4.43 -3.54
N ALA A 49 30.49 5.12 -4.32
CA ALA A 49 31.31 4.48 -5.33
C ALA A 49 32.27 3.45 -4.71
N GLU A 50 32.93 3.84 -3.62
CA GLU A 50 33.83 2.96 -2.85
C GLU A 50 33.07 1.77 -2.26
N GLN A 51 31.91 2.00 -1.63
CA GLN A 51 31.08 0.93 -1.05
C GLN A 51 30.62 -0.09 -2.09
N LEU A 52 30.33 0.35 -3.32
CA LEU A 52 29.89 -0.50 -4.42
C LEU A 52 31.06 -1.08 -5.24
N GLY A 53 32.29 -0.63 -5.00
CA GLY A 53 33.47 -1.05 -5.78
C GLY A 53 33.46 -0.57 -7.23
N ILE A 54 32.80 0.55 -7.53
CA ILE A 54 32.68 1.12 -8.89
C ILE A 54 33.47 2.44 -9.02
N SER A 55 33.68 2.88 -10.25
CA SER A 55 34.27 4.21 -10.50
C SER A 55 33.31 5.32 -10.10
N ALA A 56 33.81 6.35 -9.40
CA ALA A 56 33.00 7.51 -9.01
C ALA A 56 32.46 8.32 -10.21
N VAL A 57 33.07 8.16 -11.40
CA VAL A 57 32.66 8.82 -12.65
C VAL A 57 31.35 8.24 -13.22
N GLU A 58 30.92 7.07 -12.75
CA GLU A 58 29.61 6.47 -13.11
C GLU A 58 28.43 7.26 -12.53
N MET A 59 28.68 8.10 -11.53
CA MET A 59 27.67 8.91 -10.85
C MET A 59 27.97 10.41 -10.99
N GLY A 60 26.93 11.21 -11.18
CA GLY A 60 26.97 12.66 -11.06
C GLY A 60 26.70 13.12 -9.63
N PHE A 61 27.15 14.33 -9.32
CA PHE A 61 26.84 15.03 -8.06
C PHE A 61 26.44 16.48 -8.34
N GLY A 62 25.78 17.10 -7.39
CA GLY A 62 25.43 18.51 -7.44
C GLY A 62 24.52 18.93 -6.30
N TYR A 63 23.88 20.09 -6.46
CA TYR A 63 22.86 20.57 -5.55
C TYR A 63 21.67 21.12 -6.34
N ARG A 64 20.49 21.09 -5.71
CA ARG A 64 19.33 21.88 -6.17
C ARG A 64 18.83 22.77 -5.07
N LEU A 65 18.27 23.92 -5.45
CA LEU A 65 17.50 24.74 -4.54
C LEU A 65 16.05 24.24 -4.51
N ASP A 66 15.49 24.18 -3.33
CA ASP A 66 14.12 23.79 -3.06
C ASP A 66 13.53 24.74 -2.02
N LYS A 67 12.21 24.70 -1.84
CA LYS A 67 11.56 25.40 -0.73
C LYS A 67 10.94 24.40 0.21
N ASP A 68 11.09 24.66 1.50
CA ASP A 68 10.37 23.90 2.50
C ASP A 68 8.86 24.15 2.35
N LEU A 69 8.07 23.09 2.30
CA LEU A 69 6.63 23.19 2.03
C LEU A 69 5.85 23.74 3.23
N GLU A 70 6.38 23.62 4.44
CA GLU A 70 5.76 24.11 5.67
C GLU A 70 6.17 25.56 5.96
N THR A 71 7.47 25.86 5.93
CA THR A 71 7.99 27.18 6.33
C THR A 71 8.25 28.13 5.16
N GLY A 72 8.26 27.64 3.92
CA GLY A 72 8.59 28.42 2.72
C GLY A 72 10.08 28.81 2.61
N GLN A 73 10.93 28.40 3.56
CA GLN A 73 12.36 28.72 3.56
C GLN A 73 13.08 28.05 2.39
N GLY A 74 13.99 28.79 1.74
CA GLY A 74 14.88 28.25 0.71
C GLY A 74 15.88 27.26 1.33
N ARG A 75 16.05 26.11 0.69
CA ARG A 75 16.99 25.07 1.12
C ARG A 75 17.82 24.54 -0.04
N SER A 76 19.09 24.26 0.21
CA SER A 76 19.98 23.53 -0.70
C SER A 76 19.87 22.03 -0.42
N VAL A 77 19.60 21.24 -1.44
CA VAL A 77 19.45 19.79 -1.36
C VAL A 77 20.60 19.12 -2.12
N CYS A 78 21.33 18.24 -1.44
CA CYS A 78 22.40 17.45 -2.04
C CYS A 78 21.83 16.46 -3.06
N GLN A 79 22.42 16.40 -4.26
CA GLN A 79 21.98 15.50 -5.33
C GLN A 79 23.10 14.59 -5.80
N ILE A 80 22.74 13.32 -6.00
CA ILE A 80 23.58 12.28 -6.57
C ILE A 80 22.69 11.52 -7.55
N PHE A 81 23.18 11.23 -8.74
CA PHE A 81 22.42 10.56 -9.79
C PHE A 81 23.32 9.66 -10.63
N ASP A 82 22.76 8.60 -11.21
CA ASP A 82 23.49 7.74 -12.14
C ASP A 82 23.62 8.46 -13.49
N ASN A 83 24.80 8.40 -14.13
CA ASN A 83 25.02 9.05 -15.43
C ASN A 83 24.41 8.27 -16.61
N VAL A 84 24.12 6.98 -16.43
CA VAL A 84 23.55 6.12 -17.49
C VAL A 84 22.06 6.45 -17.69
N SER A 85 21.66 6.67 -18.95
CA SER A 85 20.27 6.89 -19.32
C SER A 85 19.41 5.67 -18.96
N GLY A 86 18.47 5.86 -18.04
CA GLY A 86 17.64 4.78 -17.46
C GLY A 86 17.93 4.49 -15.99
N GLY A 87 19.05 4.97 -15.44
CA GLY A 87 19.45 4.77 -14.05
C GLY A 87 19.94 3.36 -13.78
N ALA A 88 21.24 3.18 -13.59
CA ALA A 88 21.83 1.88 -13.28
C ALA A 88 21.47 1.38 -11.85
N GLY A 89 20.92 2.25 -11.00
CA GLY A 89 20.49 1.92 -9.65
C GLY A 89 21.62 1.93 -8.62
N PHE A 90 22.78 2.51 -8.94
CA PHE A 90 23.93 2.55 -8.03
C PHE A 90 23.66 3.42 -6.82
N VAL A 91 23.19 4.65 -7.03
CA VAL A 91 22.82 5.56 -5.93
C VAL A 91 21.81 4.91 -4.98
N LEU A 92 20.82 4.21 -5.53
CA LEU A 92 19.78 3.53 -4.74
C LEU A 92 20.31 2.34 -3.95
N SER A 93 21.33 1.65 -4.45
CA SER A 93 21.97 0.53 -3.75
C SER A 93 22.93 0.99 -2.65
N GLY A 94 23.54 2.17 -2.81
CA GLY A 94 24.47 2.76 -1.84
C GLY A 94 23.82 3.37 -0.59
N ILE A 95 22.49 3.58 -0.59
CA ILE A 95 21.76 4.20 0.52
C ILE A 95 21.12 3.20 1.50
N ASP A 96 21.42 1.90 1.36
CA ASP A 96 20.90 0.87 2.27
C ASP A 96 21.35 1.11 3.73
N ASP A 97 22.52 1.72 3.95
CA ASP A 97 23.03 2.17 5.26
C ASP A 97 23.46 3.64 5.20
N ILE A 98 22.49 4.55 5.38
CA ILE A 98 22.74 6.00 5.36
C ILE A 98 23.72 6.46 6.45
N VAL A 99 23.75 5.76 7.59
CA VAL A 99 24.56 6.15 8.74
C VAL A 99 26.02 5.87 8.46
N SER A 100 26.33 4.67 7.95
CA SER A 100 27.69 4.36 7.49
C SER A 100 28.10 5.29 6.35
N LEU A 101 27.20 5.54 5.38
CA LEU A 101 27.48 6.42 4.27
C LEU A 101 27.85 7.85 4.72
N LEU A 102 27.11 8.43 5.68
CA LEU A 102 27.38 9.77 6.21
C LEU A 102 28.67 9.83 7.04
N LYS A 103 28.97 8.77 7.81
CA LYS A 103 30.24 8.66 8.54
C LYS A 103 31.42 8.62 7.57
N ASN A 104 31.37 7.75 6.56
CA ASN A 104 32.42 7.63 5.53
C ASN A 104 32.58 8.95 4.76
N ALA A 105 31.48 9.61 4.41
CA ALA A 105 31.53 10.92 3.73
C ALA A 105 32.19 11.99 4.61
N SER A 106 31.87 12.03 5.92
CA SER A 106 32.52 12.95 6.87
C SER A 106 34.03 12.69 7.00
N GLU A 107 34.43 11.42 7.06
CA GLU A 107 35.85 11.03 7.09
C GLU A 107 36.60 11.52 5.85
N LYS A 108 35.99 11.40 4.65
CA LYS A 108 36.57 11.89 3.39
C LYS A 108 36.77 13.41 3.32
N LEU A 109 36.09 14.20 4.17
CA LEU A 109 36.35 15.64 4.26
C LEU A 109 37.67 15.95 5.00
N THR A 110 38.24 14.96 5.68
CA THR A 110 39.55 15.06 6.35
C THR A 110 40.65 14.66 5.38
N CYS A 111 41.45 15.63 4.94
CA CYS A 111 42.55 15.39 4.01
C CYS A 111 43.87 15.17 4.77
N THR A 112 44.59 14.09 4.46
CA THR A 112 45.91 13.79 5.03
C THR A 112 46.99 14.78 4.58
N ALA A 113 46.84 15.36 3.39
CA ALA A 113 47.74 16.39 2.84
C ALA A 113 47.35 17.83 3.26
N ASP A 114 46.33 17.97 4.12
CA ASP A 114 45.80 19.24 4.63
C ASP A 114 45.57 20.36 3.60
N CYS A 115 45.00 20.04 2.43
CA CYS A 115 44.72 21.03 1.39
C CYS A 115 43.63 22.05 1.80
N ASP A 116 43.63 23.25 1.21
CA ASP A 116 42.67 24.30 1.58
C ASP A 116 41.26 24.09 1.06
N ASN A 117 41.13 23.59 -0.17
CA ASN A 117 39.83 23.35 -0.82
C ASN A 117 39.56 21.85 -0.95
N ILE A 118 40.06 21.25 -2.03
CA ILE A 118 40.00 19.84 -2.35
C ILE A 118 41.26 19.43 -3.13
N CYS A 119 41.64 18.16 -3.07
CA CYS A 119 42.77 17.63 -3.84
C CYS A 119 42.55 16.14 -4.18
N SER A 120 43.49 15.57 -4.93
CA SER A 120 43.48 14.15 -5.31
C SER A 120 43.56 13.17 -4.12
N PHE A 121 44.10 13.61 -2.97
CA PHE A 121 44.18 12.78 -1.75
C PHE A 121 42.91 12.77 -0.90
N CYS A 122 41.87 13.58 -1.21
CA CYS A 122 40.63 13.61 -0.44
C CYS A 122 39.36 13.37 -1.28
N LEU A 123 38.97 14.33 -2.14
CA LEU A 123 37.66 14.32 -2.81
C LEU A 123 37.76 14.36 -4.34
N ALA A 124 38.83 14.93 -4.91
CA ALA A 124 38.96 15.09 -6.36
C ALA A 124 39.29 13.77 -7.07
N ASN A 125 40.04 12.86 -6.41
CA ASN A 125 40.55 11.64 -7.02
C ASN A 125 41.16 11.93 -8.42
N GLN A 126 40.72 11.22 -9.47
CA GLN A 126 41.10 11.44 -10.88
C GLN A 126 39.94 12.05 -11.71
N ASP A 127 38.99 12.73 -11.06
CA ASP A 127 37.78 13.23 -11.72
C ASP A 127 37.96 14.70 -12.15
N SER A 128 38.24 14.92 -13.43
CA SER A 128 38.45 16.26 -14.00
C SER A 128 37.22 17.17 -13.93
N ARG A 129 36.01 16.63 -13.73
CA ARG A 129 34.79 17.45 -13.55
C ARG A 129 34.78 18.13 -12.19
N VAL A 130 35.41 17.52 -11.19
CA VAL A 130 35.51 18.07 -9.84
C VAL A 130 36.38 19.33 -9.81
N GLU A 131 37.35 19.45 -10.73
CA GLU A 131 38.28 20.58 -10.82
C GLU A 131 37.61 21.89 -11.29
N ILE A 132 36.41 21.81 -11.85
CA ILE A 132 35.67 22.96 -12.41
C ILE A 132 34.70 23.57 -11.37
N GLU A 133 34.38 22.84 -10.31
CA GLU A 133 33.38 23.22 -9.30
C GLU A 133 33.98 24.03 -8.13
N GLU A 134 33.25 25.03 -7.61
CA GLU A 134 33.63 25.73 -6.38
C GLU A 134 33.33 24.85 -5.15
N LEU A 135 34.35 24.17 -4.61
CA LEU A 135 34.22 23.21 -3.52
C LEU A 135 35.14 23.54 -2.33
N ASN A 136 34.70 23.25 -1.11
CA ASN A 136 35.48 23.51 0.10
C ASN A 136 35.22 22.49 1.21
N ARG A 137 36.19 21.58 1.42
CA ARG A 137 36.07 20.51 2.43
C ARG A 137 36.01 21.04 3.86
N LYS A 138 36.75 22.11 4.19
CA LYS A 138 36.86 22.67 5.54
C LYS A 138 35.52 23.27 5.98
N VAL A 139 34.85 24.01 5.09
CA VAL A 139 33.53 24.60 5.36
C VAL A 139 32.45 23.52 5.48
N ALA A 140 32.47 22.50 4.61
CA ALA A 140 31.52 21.39 4.71
C ALA A 140 31.72 20.58 6.00
N LYS A 141 32.96 20.33 6.40
CA LYS A 141 33.29 19.62 7.64
C LYS A 141 32.86 20.40 8.88
N SER A 142 33.19 21.69 8.96
CA SER A 142 32.73 22.58 10.03
C SER A 142 31.22 22.53 10.16
N TRP A 143 30.49 22.60 9.04
CA TRP A 143 29.03 22.51 9.09
C TRP A 143 28.52 21.19 9.68
N LEU A 144 29.13 20.04 9.35
CA LEU A 144 28.73 18.75 9.96
C LEU A 144 29.03 18.71 11.46
N GLU A 145 30.17 19.26 11.89
CA GLU A 145 30.63 19.28 13.28
C GLU A 145 29.83 20.26 14.14
N ASP A 146 29.66 21.50 13.67
CA ASP A 146 28.88 22.56 14.34
C ASP A 146 27.43 22.15 14.57
N ASN A 147 26.87 21.38 13.63
CA ASN A 147 25.51 20.85 13.72
C ASN A 147 25.45 19.45 14.36
N GLN A 148 26.58 18.90 14.82
CA GLN A 148 26.70 17.59 15.47
C GLN A 148 26.00 16.46 14.71
N LEU A 149 25.97 16.53 13.37
CA LEU A 149 25.12 15.68 12.54
C LEU A 149 25.40 14.20 12.82
N ILE A 150 26.68 13.82 12.83
CA ILE A 150 27.12 12.43 13.03
C ILE A 150 26.73 11.90 14.42
N THR A 151 26.82 12.72 15.46
CA THR A 151 26.43 12.34 16.83
C THR A 151 24.93 12.11 16.97
N HIS A 152 24.13 12.80 16.16
CA HIS A 152 22.67 12.64 16.11
C HIS A 152 22.20 11.51 15.18
N LEU A 153 23.11 10.81 14.48
CA LEU A 153 22.76 9.62 13.68
C LEU A 153 22.64 8.33 14.51
N HIS A 154 22.81 8.40 15.83
CA HIS A 154 22.61 7.25 16.70
C HIS A 154 21.12 6.95 16.87
N LEU A 155 20.78 5.66 16.86
CA LEU A 155 19.43 5.21 17.18
C LEU A 155 19.01 5.69 18.58
N PRO A 156 17.76 6.13 18.77
CA PRO A 156 17.20 6.39 20.09
C PRO A 156 17.41 5.21 21.03
N LEU A 157 17.55 5.49 22.34
CA LEU A 157 17.83 4.47 23.36
C LEU A 157 16.87 3.28 23.29
N SER A 158 15.58 3.51 23.03
CA SER A 158 14.58 2.46 22.86
C SER A 158 14.93 1.47 21.74
N LEU A 159 15.43 1.96 20.61
CA LEU A 159 15.80 1.17 19.44
C LEU A 159 17.21 0.58 19.55
N SER A 160 18.12 1.25 20.27
CA SER A 160 19.48 0.76 20.49
C SER A 160 19.56 -0.55 21.30
N THR A 161 18.49 -0.91 22.01
CA THR A 161 18.39 -2.19 22.72
C THR A 161 18.24 -3.39 21.77
N ILE A 162 17.87 -3.16 20.51
CA ILE A 162 17.75 -4.19 19.49
C ILE A 162 19.16 -4.49 18.96
N GLU A 163 19.61 -5.72 19.15
CA GLU A 163 20.92 -6.16 18.69
C GLU A 163 21.04 -6.04 17.17
N GLY A 164 22.13 -5.43 16.69
CA GLY A 164 22.39 -5.24 15.25
C GLY A 164 21.44 -4.30 14.54
N ALA A 165 20.70 -3.46 15.28
CA ALA A 165 19.76 -2.52 14.71
C ALA A 165 20.44 -1.41 13.89
N THR A 166 19.89 -1.15 12.70
CA THR A 166 20.26 -0.04 11.82
C THR A 166 19.01 0.67 11.30
N TYR A 167 19.11 1.96 10.96
CA TYR A 167 18.01 2.66 10.32
C TYR A 167 17.66 2.04 8.96
N CYS A 168 16.37 1.91 8.67
CA CYS A 168 15.89 1.49 7.37
C CYS A 168 15.55 2.71 6.50
N SER A 169 16.56 3.23 5.82
CA SER A 169 16.49 4.50 5.06
C SER A 169 15.69 4.41 3.76
N ILE A 170 15.37 3.21 3.29
CA ILE A 170 14.66 2.97 2.03
C ILE A 170 13.15 2.68 2.23
N GLY A 171 12.70 2.63 3.49
CA GLY A 171 11.33 2.27 3.87
C GLY A 171 11.04 0.77 3.81
N ALA A 172 9.99 0.36 4.54
CA ALA A 172 9.62 -1.05 4.73
C ALA A 172 9.40 -1.83 3.43
N GLN A 173 8.60 -1.27 2.51
CA GLN A 173 8.23 -1.97 1.28
C GLN A 173 9.45 -2.29 0.40
N ARG A 174 10.35 -1.31 0.25
CA ARG A 174 11.54 -1.44 -0.58
C ARG A 174 12.58 -2.33 0.09
N PHE A 175 12.69 -2.26 1.42
CA PHE A 175 13.49 -3.20 2.21
C PHE A 175 13.03 -4.64 2.01
N LEU A 176 11.75 -4.95 2.22
CA LEU A 176 11.24 -6.31 2.04
C LEU A 176 11.47 -6.80 0.60
N ARG A 177 11.21 -5.95 -0.41
CA ARG A 177 11.49 -6.31 -1.81
C ARG A 177 12.99 -6.54 -2.07
N SER A 178 13.88 -5.75 -1.49
CA SER A 178 15.32 -5.93 -1.69
C SER A 178 15.82 -7.23 -1.07
N ILE A 179 15.26 -7.64 0.07
CA ILE A 179 15.55 -8.94 0.68
C ILE A 179 14.96 -10.08 -0.15
N ILE A 180 13.70 -9.97 -0.59
CA ILE A 180 13.05 -10.97 -1.45
C ILE A 180 13.86 -11.23 -2.73
N ASN A 181 14.43 -10.18 -3.33
CA ASN A 181 15.23 -10.31 -4.55
C ASN A 181 16.63 -10.91 -4.30
N LYS A 182 17.15 -10.84 -3.06
CA LYS A 182 18.48 -11.34 -2.68
C LYS A 182 18.42 -12.75 -2.09
N ILE A 183 17.32 -13.10 -1.44
CA ILE A 183 17.14 -14.38 -0.77
C ILE A 183 16.79 -15.46 -1.79
N ASP A 184 17.28 -16.68 -1.58
CA ASP A 184 16.92 -17.80 -2.43
C ASP A 184 15.45 -18.20 -2.18
N THR A 185 14.57 -17.80 -3.10
CA THR A 185 13.14 -18.09 -3.06
C THR A 185 12.81 -19.52 -3.52
N HIS A 186 13.77 -20.25 -4.11
CA HIS A 186 13.58 -21.66 -4.47
C HIS A 186 13.75 -22.62 -3.28
N ASN A 187 14.20 -22.11 -2.13
CA ASN A 187 14.30 -22.88 -0.92
C ASN A 187 12.93 -22.92 -0.20
N GLU A 188 12.36 -24.11 -0.04
CA GLU A 188 11.09 -24.33 0.67
C GLU A 188 11.11 -23.84 2.14
N SER A 189 12.29 -23.61 2.72
CA SER A 189 12.44 -23.04 4.07
C SER A 189 12.28 -21.52 4.14
N THR A 190 12.24 -20.82 3.00
CA THR A 190 12.09 -19.35 3.00
C THR A 190 10.68 -18.96 3.42
N VAL A 191 10.59 -18.14 4.47
CA VAL A 191 9.33 -17.72 5.06
C VAL A 191 9.34 -16.21 5.37
N ILE A 192 8.21 -15.56 5.09
CA ILE A 192 7.91 -14.21 5.59
C ILE A 192 6.87 -14.33 6.70
N GLN A 193 7.26 -13.97 7.92
CA GLN A 193 6.35 -13.80 9.04
C GLN A 193 5.97 -12.32 9.14
N ILE A 194 4.68 -12.01 9.12
CA ILE A 194 4.16 -10.65 9.32
C ILE A 194 3.34 -10.59 10.60
N ALA A 195 3.47 -9.51 11.36
CA ALA A 195 2.63 -9.28 12.52
C ALA A 195 1.47 -8.35 12.18
N LEU A 196 0.24 -8.87 12.27
CA LEU A 196 -0.95 -8.02 12.26
C LEU A 196 -1.18 -7.49 13.67
N ARG A 197 -1.06 -6.17 13.82
CA ARG A 197 -1.17 -5.48 15.10
C ARG A 197 -2.35 -4.50 15.11
N GLY A 198 -2.61 -3.90 16.26
CA GLY A 198 -3.76 -3.02 16.46
C GLY A 198 -5.07 -3.79 16.65
N SER A 199 -6.17 -3.04 16.71
CA SER A 199 -7.51 -3.61 16.91
C SER A 199 -7.99 -4.31 15.63
N PRO A 200 -8.42 -5.59 15.68
CA PRO A 200 -8.94 -6.29 14.51
C PRO A 200 -10.11 -5.59 13.83
N LYS A 201 -10.89 -4.76 14.55
CA LYS A 201 -12.00 -3.99 13.97
C LYS A 201 -11.55 -2.97 12.92
N ASP A 202 -10.29 -2.54 12.99
CA ASP A 202 -9.71 -1.55 12.08
C ASP A 202 -8.93 -2.21 10.92
N TRP A 203 -8.78 -3.54 10.95
CA TRP A 203 -8.12 -4.28 9.89
C TRP A 203 -8.91 -4.21 8.59
N ASP A 204 -8.22 -4.23 7.46
CA ASP A 204 -8.83 -4.29 6.14
C ASP A 204 -8.06 -5.28 5.25
N LEU A 205 -8.27 -6.58 5.53
CA LEU A 205 -7.59 -7.70 4.86
C LEU A 205 -7.92 -7.86 3.37
N ILE A 206 -8.98 -7.19 2.93
CA ILE A 206 -9.49 -7.22 1.56
C ILE A 206 -9.04 -6.00 0.75
N ASN A 207 -8.29 -5.09 1.38
CA ASN A 207 -7.71 -3.94 0.70
C ASN A 207 -6.64 -4.41 -0.31
N PRO A 208 -6.66 -3.92 -1.56
CA PRO A 208 -5.69 -4.33 -2.59
C PRO A 208 -4.22 -4.15 -2.16
N SER A 209 -3.89 -3.04 -1.47
CA SER A 209 -2.52 -2.73 -1.01
C SER A 209 -1.94 -3.81 -0.08
N PHE A 210 -2.82 -4.50 0.67
CA PHE A 210 -2.48 -5.64 1.50
C PHE A 210 -2.61 -6.96 0.74
N ARG A 211 -3.81 -7.26 0.25
CA ARG A 211 -4.17 -8.58 -0.28
C ARG A 211 -3.35 -8.96 -1.50
N GLU A 212 -3.22 -8.07 -2.48
CA GLU A 212 -2.46 -8.38 -3.71
C GLU A 212 -0.99 -8.59 -3.41
N LYS A 213 -0.42 -7.82 -2.48
CA LYS A 213 0.99 -7.96 -2.09
C LYS A 213 1.26 -9.31 -1.43
N ILE A 214 0.39 -9.75 -0.51
CA ILE A 214 0.46 -11.08 0.12
C ILE A 214 0.33 -12.19 -0.92
N LEU A 215 -0.65 -12.08 -1.83
CA LEU A 215 -0.86 -13.08 -2.89
C LEU A 215 0.31 -13.13 -3.87
N ASN A 216 0.88 -11.98 -4.24
CA ASN A 216 2.05 -11.92 -5.10
C ASN A 216 3.26 -12.60 -4.45
N TRP A 217 3.50 -12.37 -3.16
CA TRP A 217 4.57 -13.05 -2.45
C TRP A 217 4.37 -14.58 -2.39
N GLN A 218 3.14 -15.04 -2.13
CA GLN A 218 2.82 -16.48 -2.04
C GLN A 218 2.83 -17.19 -3.40
N LEU A 219 2.26 -16.57 -4.44
CA LEU A 219 1.97 -17.24 -5.71
C LEU A 219 3.00 -16.95 -6.81
N ILE A 220 3.50 -15.72 -6.88
CA ILE A 220 4.46 -15.29 -7.90
C ILE A 220 5.89 -15.48 -7.40
N ASP A 221 6.20 -14.90 -6.23
CA ASP A 221 7.54 -15.00 -5.63
C ASP A 221 7.76 -16.38 -4.97
N LYS A 222 6.69 -17.19 -4.82
CA LYS A 222 6.68 -18.55 -4.25
C LYS A 222 7.26 -18.66 -2.83
N ILE A 223 7.05 -17.62 -2.03
CA ILE A 223 7.53 -17.58 -0.65
C ILE A 223 6.41 -17.98 0.32
N ASN A 224 6.74 -18.78 1.33
CA ASN A 224 5.76 -19.15 2.36
C ASN A 224 5.41 -17.93 3.22
N ILE A 225 4.12 -17.58 3.30
CA ILE A 225 3.63 -16.47 4.12
C ILE A 225 2.99 -16.97 5.41
N HIS A 226 3.45 -16.42 6.53
CA HIS A 226 2.92 -16.66 7.86
C HIS A 226 2.34 -15.36 8.44
N ILE A 227 1.03 -15.35 8.68
CA ILE A 227 0.31 -14.20 9.26
C ILE A 227 0.19 -14.40 10.77
N GLY A 228 0.83 -13.53 11.54
CA GLY A 228 0.79 -13.52 12.99
C GLY A 228 -0.41 -12.73 13.54
N ILE A 229 -1.06 -13.26 14.57
CA ILE A 229 -2.19 -12.65 15.28
C ILE A 229 -2.00 -12.83 16.80
N TYR A 230 -2.21 -11.77 17.58
CA TYR A 230 -2.08 -11.81 19.05
C TYR A 230 -3.10 -12.71 19.73
N ASP A 231 -4.38 -12.45 19.50
CA ASP A 231 -5.45 -13.18 20.15
C ASP A 231 -6.63 -13.36 19.19
N VAL A 232 -6.89 -14.63 18.88
CA VAL A 232 -7.96 -15.09 17.99
C VAL A 232 -9.36 -14.77 18.54
N SER A 233 -9.49 -14.60 19.86
CA SER A 233 -10.75 -14.29 20.53
C SER A 233 -11.32 -12.92 20.14
N TYR A 234 -10.46 -11.96 19.78
CA TYR A 234 -10.87 -10.64 19.31
C TYR A 234 -11.20 -10.60 17.81
N LEU A 235 -10.96 -11.68 17.07
CA LEU A 235 -11.33 -11.75 15.66
C LEU A 235 -12.85 -11.97 15.54
N SER A 236 -13.51 -11.05 14.86
CA SER A 236 -14.88 -11.24 14.41
C SER A 236 -14.97 -12.33 13.34
N GLN A 237 -16.16 -12.88 13.14
CA GLN A 237 -16.39 -13.99 12.23
C GLN A 237 -16.03 -13.64 10.78
N ASP A 238 -16.33 -12.42 10.33
CA ASP A 238 -15.97 -11.91 8.99
C ASP A 238 -14.45 -11.84 8.77
N ILE A 239 -13.67 -11.46 9.79
CA ILE A 239 -12.20 -11.46 9.72
C ILE A 239 -11.66 -12.89 9.64
N LYS A 240 -12.21 -13.81 10.43
CA LYS A 240 -11.84 -15.25 10.38
C LYS A 240 -12.10 -15.83 9.00
N GLU A 241 -13.24 -15.52 8.40
CA GLU A 241 -13.59 -15.94 7.04
C GLU A 241 -12.61 -15.37 6.00
N CYS A 242 -12.29 -14.07 6.10
CA CYS A 242 -11.30 -13.43 5.23
C CYS A 242 -9.93 -14.11 5.31
N LEU A 243 -9.44 -14.37 6.53
CA LEU A 243 -8.17 -15.09 6.76
C LEU A 243 -8.25 -16.53 6.23
N ALA A 244 -9.37 -17.21 6.39
CA ALA A 244 -9.55 -18.55 5.87
C ALA A 244 -9.47 -18.61 4.33
N THR A 245 -9.84 -17.55 3.61
CA THR A 245 -9.61 -17.47 2.15
C THR A 245 -8.12 -17.48 1.81
N LEU A 246 -7.30 -16.76 2.59
CA LEU A 246 -5.84 -16.75 2.43
C LEU A 246 -5.24 -18.11 2.77
N VAL A 247 -5.75 -18.76 3.83
CA VAL A 247 -5.28 -20.10 4.23
C VAL A 247 -5.49 -21.14 3.14
N LYS A 248 -6.61 -21.09 2.41
CA LYS A 248 -6.87 -21.99 1.27
C LYS A 248 -5.82 -21.87 0.14
N ILE A 249 -5.10 -20.76 0.08
CA ILE A 249 -4.05 -20.47 -0.92
C ILE A 249 -2.66 -20.93 -0.41
N GLY A 250 -2.58 -21.51 0.79
CA GLY A 250 -1.35 -22.03 1.39
C GLY A 250 -0.71 -21.13 2.43
N ILE A 251 -1.30 -19.95 2.68
CA ILE A 251 -0.85 -19.02 3.73
C ILE A 251 -1.16 -19.64 5.09
N LYS A 252 -0.27 -19.52 6.06
CA LYS A 252 -0.49 -20.06 7.42
C LYS A 252 -0.74 -18.94 8.41
N VAL A 253 -1.57 -19.20 9.41
CA VAL A 253 -1.87 -18.25 10.49
C VAL A 253 -1.24 -18.74 11.79
N PHE A 254 -0.62 -17.81 12.52
CA PHE A 254 0.21 -18.10 13.68
C PHE A 254 -0.10 -17.17 14.85
N GLU A 255 0.12 -17.67 16.07
CA GLU A 255 -0.02 -16.88 17.28
C GLU A 255 1.20 -15.99 17.49
N ILE A 256 0.97 -14.70 17.71
CA ILE A 256 1.96 -13.76 18.19
C ILE A 256 1.90 -13.75 19.72
N ASN A 257 3.05 -13.93 20.35
CA ASN A 257 3.19 -13.91 21.80
C ASN A 257 4.12 -12.76 22.25
N SER A 258 4.40 -12.70 23.55
CA SER A 258 5.26 -11.69 24.17
C SER A 258 6.69 -11.62 23.61
N GLN A 259 7.16 -12.64 22.87
CA GLN A 259 8.49 -12.59 22.23
C GLN A 259 8.54 -11.53 21.12
N TRP A 260 7.45 -11.31 20.40
CA TRP A 260 7.34 -10.26 19.38
C TRP A 260 7.34 -8.85 19.97
N ASP A 261 7.15 -8.72 21.28
CA ASP A 261 7.18 -7.45 22.02
C ASP A 261 8.40 -7.31 22.93
N LYS A 262 9.32 -8.29 22.91
CA LYS A 262 10.52 -8.32 23.76
C LYS A 262 11.31 -7.01 23.73
N TYR A 263 11.36 -6.38 22.56
CA TYR A 263 12.15 -5.17 22.31
C TYR A 263 11.39 -3.87 22.60
N LYS A 264 10.15 -3.93 23.10
CA LYS A 264 9.27 -2.76 23.36
C LYS A 264 9.05 -1.86 22.16
N VAL A 265 9.39 -2.35 20.97
CA VAL A 265 9.22 -1.72 19.67
C VAL A 265 8.56 -2.77 18.79
N PRO A 266 7.44 -2.43 18.13
CA PRO A 266 6.74 -3.35 17.25
C PRO A 266 7.65 -3.99 16.19
N LEU A 267 7.78 -5.31 16.26
CA LEU A 267 8.29 -6.12 15.16
C LEU A 267 7.17 -6.28 14.13
N ILE A 268 7.41 -5.77 12.93
CA ILE A 268 6.42 -5.68 11.84
C ILE A 268 6.50 -6.92 10.95
N ALA A 269 7.72 -7.34 10.57
CA ALA A 269 7.94 -8.51 9.75
C ALA A 269 9.33 -9.13 9.99
N GLN A 270 9.44 -10.44 9.75
CA GLN A 270 10.70 -11.16 9.61
C GLN A 270 10.70 -11.93 8.29
N ILE A 271 11.80 -11.83 7.53
CA ILE A 271 12.08 -12.72 6.40
C ILE A 271 13.21 -13.65 6.84
N SER A 272 13.01 -14.95 6.75
CA SER A 272 14.02 -15.92 7.17
C SER A 272 14.12 -17.10 6.22
N ASN A 273 15.32 -17.67 6.15
CA ASN A 273 15.60 -18.96 5.52
C ASN A 273 16.50 -19.78 6.46
N SER A 274 17.04 -20.91 5.99
CA SER A 274 17.92 -21.77 6.78
C SER A 274 19.21 -21.10 7.30
N SER A 275 19.65 -19.96 6.74
CA SER A 275 20.94 -19.34 7.05
C SER A 275 20.86 -17.93 7.62
N SER A 276 19.77 -17.20 7.40
CA SER A 276 19.69 -15.77 7.67
C SER A 276 18.28 -15.35 8.03
N THR A 277 18.18 -14.38 8.95
CA THR A 277 16.93 -13.72 9.34
C THR A 277 17.08 -12.22 9.21
N TYR A 278 16.11 -11.57 8.58
CA TYR A 278 16.02 -10.13 8.42
C TYR A 278 14.76 -9.64 9.14
N SER A 279 14.95 -8.84 10.17
CA SER A 279 13.86 -8.32 11.01
C SER A 279 13.61 -6.86 10.72
N LEU A 280 12.35 -6.46 10.64
CA LEU A 280 11.90 -5.10 10.38
C LEU A 280 11.01 -4.61 11.53
N PHE A 281 11.43 -3.51 12.15
CA PHE A 281 10.76 -2.87 13.27
C PHE A 281 10.27 -1.47 12.89
N CYS A 282 9.20 -1.02 13.55
CA CYS A 282 8.72 0.35 13.47
C CYS A 282 8.37 0.85 14.88
N THR A 283 8.57 2.14 15.15
CA THR A 283 8.13 2.76 16.41
C THR A 283 6.61 2.93 16.53
N SER A 284 5.85 2.56 15.50
CA SER A 284 4.40 2.61 15.46
C SER A 284 3.82 1.26 15.03
N ASP A 285 2.65 0.92 15.55
CA ASP A 285 1.86 -0.25 15.12
C ASP A 285 1.05 -0.02 13.85
N LEU A 286 0.86 1.25 13.43
CA LEU A 286 0.04 1.59 12.25
C LEU A 286 0.48 0.83 10.98
N PRO A 287 1.79 0.71 10.66
CA PRO A 287 2.23 -0.03 9.47
C PRO A 287 2.01 -1.55 9.56
N SER A 288 1.69 -2.06 10.74
CA SER A 288 1.32 -3.46 10.99
C SER A 288 -0.18 -3.71 10.88
N GLN A 289 -1.00 -2.68 10.67
CA GLN A 289 -2.43 -2.83 10.41
C GLN A 289 -2.63 -3.15 8.92
N PRO A 290 -3.29 -4.27 8.57
CA PRO A 290 -3.60 -4.58 7.17
C PRO A 290 -4.59 -3.56 6.63
N GLY A 291 -4.31 -3.02 5.44
CA GLY A 291 -5.13 -1.97 4.82
C GLY A 291 -4.30 -1.08 3.89
N GLU A 292 -4.80 0.13 3.66
CA GLU A 292 -4.17 1.13 2.77
C GLU A 292 -2.77 1.54 3.24
N ASN A 293 -2.61 1.75 4.55
CA ASN A 293 -1.34 2.19 5.17
C ASN A 293 -0.43 1.03 5.59
N TRP A 294 -0.70 -0.20 5.13
CA TRP A 294 0.12 -1.34 5.51
C TRP A 294 1.54 -1.22 4.94
N LEU A 295 2.55 -1.40 5.80
CA LEU A 295 3.97 -1.14 5.49
C LEU A 295 4.26 0.31 5.07
N ASP A 296 3.36 1.23 5.38
CA ASP A 296 3.57 2.67 5.25
C ASP A 296 3.50 3.32 6.62
N ALA A 297 4.40 4.25 6.89
CA ALA A 297 4.50 4.87 8.21
C ALA A 297 4.35 6.38 8.12
N ASN A 298 3.76 6.95 9.16
CA ASN A 298 3.63 8.40 9.25
C ASN A 298 5.01 9.08 9.39
N GLN A 299 5.04 10.41 9.20
CA GLN A 299 6.27 11.19 9.22
C GLN A 299 7.04 11.16 10.54
N SER A 300 6.45 10.69 11.65
CA SER A 300 7.11 10.56 12.95
C SER A 300 7.59 9.14 13.28
N SER A 301 7.25 8.15 12.44
CA SER A 301 7.62 6.75 12.66
C SER A 301 9.01 6.42 12.16
N ILE A 302 9.83 5.77 12.97
CA ILE A 302 11.19 5.38 12.62
C ILE A 302 11.21 3.89 12.26
N TRP A 303 11.76 3.57 11.09
CA TRP A 303 12.00 2.20 10.66
C TRP A 303 13.41 1.74 11.01
N VAL A 304 13.51 0.52 11.56
CA VAL A 304 14.77 -0.10 11.95
C VAL A 304 14.82 -1.54 11.47
N THR A 305 15.99 -1.99 11.01
CA THR A 305 16.22 -3.36 10.59
C THR A 305 17.32 -4.01 11.40
N SER A 306 17.29 -5.34 11.53
CA SER A 306 18.40 -6.10 12.10
C SER A 306 18.53 -7.47 11.43
N LYS A 307 19.77 -7.94 11.30
CA LYS A 307 20.11 -9.28 10.82
C LYS A 307 20.51 -10.25 11.94
N LEU A 308 20.62 -9.75 13.18
CA LEU A 308 21.09 -10.53 14.33
C LEU A 308 19.94 -11.08 15.17
N ILE A 309 18.72 -10.61 14.95
CA ILE A 309 17.54 -11.12 15.66
C ILE A 309 17.18 -12.50 15.07
N PRO A 310 17.14 -13.57 15.88
CA PRO A 310 16.74 -14.89 15.41
C PRO A 310 15.27 -14.89 15.00
N ILE A 311 14.89 -15.87 14.18
CA ILE A 311 13.48 -16.08 13.84
C ILE A 311 12.67 -16.32 15.12
N ILE A 312 11.55 -15.61 15.27
CA ILE A 312 10.64 -15.84 16.39
C ILE A 312 9.70 -16.98 16.01
N LEU A 313 9.88 -18.12 16.69
CA LEU A 313 9.03 -19.29 16.48
C LEU A 313 7.62 -19.01 17.01
N THR A 314 6.64 -19.27 16.16
CA THR A 314 5.23 -19.06 16.47
C THR A 314 4.46 -20.38 16.37
N LYS A 315 3.39 -20.50 17.17
CA LYS A 315 2.49 -21.66 17.12
C LYS A 315 1.46 -21.47 16.03
N GLN A 316 1.29 -22.45 15.15
CA GLN A 316 0.26 -22.39 14.12
C GLN A 316 -1.14 -22.43 14.78
N ILE A 317 -2.02 -21.54 14.35
CA ILE A 317 -3.41 -21.51 14.77
C ILE A 317 -4.21 -22.48 13.91
N ASP A 318 -5.08 -23.27 14.55
CA ASP A 318 -6.04 -24.09 13.82
C ASP A 318 -7.17 -23.21 13.28
N THR A 319 -7.25 -23.13 11.95
CA THR A 319 -8.24 -22.34 11.22
C THR A 319 -9.29 -23.19 10.52
N ALA A 320 -9.34 -24.52 10.79
CA ALA A 320 -10.27 -25.42 10.11
C ALA A 320 -11.74 -24.99 10.26
N ASN A 321 -12.09 -24.44 11.42
CA ASN A 321 -13.44 -23.97 11.76
C ASN A 321 -13.68 -22.49 11.43
N TRP A 322 -12.78 -21.81 10.73
CA TRP A 322 -12.94 -20.39 10.40
C TRP A 322 -13.78 -20.17 9.14
N ASN A 323 -13.99 -21.21 8.35
CA ASN A 323 -14.81 -21.17 7.14
C ASN A 323 -15.99 -22.15 7.29
N ILE A 324 -16.86 -21.87 8.26
CA ILE A 324 -18.12 -22.60 8.41
C ILE A 324 -19.07 -22.02 7.37
N VAL A 325 -19.12 -22.68 6.22
CA VAL A 325 -20.15 -22.39 5.23
C VAL A 325 -21.46 -22.96 5.76
N ASP A 326 -22.50 -22.13 5.89
CA ASP A 326 -23.80 -22.59 6.37
C ASP A 326 -24.28 -23.83 5.57
N PRO A 327 -24.89 -24.83 6.23
CA PRO A 327 -25.46 -25.98 5.53
C PRO A 327 -26.49 -25.51 4.49
N GLY A 328 -26.11 -25.52 3.21
CA GLY A 328 -26.94 -25.01 2.11
C GLY A 328 -26.34 -23.86 1.29
N ALA A 329 -25.19 -23.28 1.70
CA ALA A 329 -24.54 -22.29 0.86
C ALA A 329 -23.89 -22.93 -0.38
N ARG A 330 -24.06 -22.29 -1.54
CA ARG A 330 -23.39 -22.65 -2.79
C ARG A 330 -22.24 -21.67 -3.02
N VAL A 331 -21.02 -22.19 -3.19
CA VAL A 331 -19.84 -21.38 -3.50
C VAL A 331 -19.50 -21.52 -4.98
N LEU A 332 -19.56 -20.42 -5.72
CA LEU A 332 -19.29 -20.33 -7.15
C LEU A 332 -17.90 -19.73 -7.34
N LYS A 333 -17.02 -20.47 -8.02
CA LYS A 333 -15.71 -19.97 -8.44
C LYS A 333 -15.87 -19.31 -9.81
N VAL A 334 -15.56 -18.02 -9.90
CA VAL A 334 -15.69 -17.21 -11.12
C VAL A 334 -14.32 -16.72 -11.55
N SER A 335 -13.87 -17.14 -12.72
CA SER A 335 -12.65 -16.68 -13.37
C SER A 335 -12.98 -15.64 -14.45
N THR A 336 -13.48 -16.09 -15.61
CA THR A 336 -13.74 -15.25 -16.80
C THR A 336 -15.19 -15.27 -17.25
N GLU A 337 -16.07 -16.00 -16.55
CA GLU A 337 -17.46 -16.25 -16.95
C GLU A 337 -18.29 -14.97 -17.03
N LEU A 338 -17.94 -13.94 -16.25
CA LEU A 338 -18.62 -12.64 -16.23
C LEU A 338 -17.92 -11.58 -17.11
N ASP A 339 -16.78 -11.89 -17.71
CA ASP A 339 -16.04 -10.96 -18.56
C ASP A 339 -16.82 -10.60 -19.83
N GLY A 340 -16.61 -9.39 -20.33
CA GLY A 340 -17.22 -8.90 -21.58
C GLY A 340 -18.06 -7.63 -21.41
N PRO A 341 -18.93 -7.31 -22.40
CA PRO A 341 -19.71 -6.07 -22.38
C PRO A 341 -20.64 -5.97 -21.16
N VAL A 342 -20.59 -4.85 -20.44
CA VAL A 342 -21.40 -4.64 -19.21
C VAL A 342 -22.89 -4.63 -19.53
N LYS A 343 -23.29 -4.08 -20.68
CA LYS A 343 -24.69 -4.08 -21.16
C LYS A 343 -25.35 -5.47 -21.21
N ASN A 344 -24.56 -6.53 -21.36
CA ASN A 344 -25.03 -7.92 -21.44
C ASN A 344 -24.72 -8.70 -20.14
N LEU A 345 -24.35 -8.02 -19.05
CA LEU A 345 -23.93 -8.66 -17.81
C LEU A 345 -25.06 -9.51 -17.21
N LYS A 346 -26.30 -9.00 -17.21
CA LYS A 346 -27.49 -9.75 -16.74
C LYS A 346 -27.53 -11.17 -17.32
N ASN A 347 -27.44 -11.30 -18.64
CA ASN A 347 -27.52 -12.60 -19.31
C ASN A 347 -26.38 -13.55 -18.90
N ARG A 348 -25.18 -13.02 -18.62
CA ARG A 348 -24.04 -13.82 -18.14
C ARG A 348 -24.24 -14.26 -16.70
N ILE A 349 -24.81 -13.42 -15.84
CA ILE A 349 -25.17 -13.77 -14.46
C ILE A 349 -26.28 -14.83 -14.46
N GLU A 350 -27.31 -14.66 -15.28
CA GLU A 350 -28.39 -15.66 -15.42
C GLU A 350 -27.83 -17.01 -15.85
N LYS A 351 -26.95 -17.03 -16.85
CA LYS A 351 -26.25 -18.26 -17.26
C LYS A 351 -25.46 -18.87 -16.10
N LEU A 352 -24.62 -18.09 -15.43
CA LEU A 352 -23.81 -18.54 -14.30
C LEU A 352 -24.66 -19.16 -13.19
N PHE A 353 -25.76 -18.50 -12.80
CA PHE A 353 -26.64 -18.99 -11.75
C PHE A 353 -27.45 -20.21 -12.19
N SER A 354 -27.91 -20.27 -13.45
CA SER A 354 -28.61 -21.45 -13.97
C SER A 354 -27.73 -22.71 -13.96
N GLU A 355 -26.42 -22.55 -14.23
CA GLU A 355 -25.46 -23.66 -14.30
C GLU A 355 -24.93 -24.05 -12.91
N MET A 356 -24.60 -23.06 -12.06
CA MET A 356 -23.87 -23.30 -10.80
C MET A 356 -24.73 -23.20 -9.54
N ALA A 357 -25.91 -22.57 -9.61
CA ALA A 357 -26.82 -22.39 -8.50
C ALA A 357 -28.31 -22.50 -8.94
N PRO A 358 -28.72 -23.62 -9.57
CA PRO A 358 -30.03 -23.73 -10.23
C PRO A 358 -31.21 -23.49 -9.29
N GLU A 359 -31.13 -23.93 -8.04
CA GLU A 359 -32.18 -23.70 -7.03
C GLU A 359 -32.39 -22.21 -6.73
N PHE A 360 -31.31 -21.43 -6.70
CA PHE A 360 -31.37 -19.98 -6.51
C PHE A 360 -31.89 -19.28 -7.75
N PHE A 361 -31.46 -19.74 -8.93
CA PHE A 361 -31.94 -19.22 -10.21
C PHE A 361 -33.44 -19.46 -10.39
N GLN A 362 -33.93 -20.63 -9.99
CA GLN A 362 -35.36 -20.93 -9.99
C GLN A 362 -36.14 -19.99 -9.06
N LEU A 363 -35.61 -19.69 -7.87
CA LEU A 363 -36.23 -18.71 -6.95
C LEU A 363 -36.31 -17.30 -7.56
N ILE A 364 -35.29 -16.87 -8.31
CA ILE A 364 -35.32 -15.60 -9.05
C ILE A 364 -36.45 -15.59 -10.09
N GLN A 365 -36.73 -16.73 -10.73
CA GLN A 365 -37.76 -16.84 -11.77
C GLN A 365 -39.17 -16.93 -11.20
N ASP A 366 -39.33 -17.64 -10.08
CA ASP A 366 -40.65 -17.97 -9.52
C ASP A 366 -41.16 -16.92 -8.52
N ASP A 367 -40.26 -16.14 -7.92
CA ASP A 367 -40.58 -15.14 -6.92
C ASP A 367 -40.08 -13.74 -7.31
N ASN A 368 -40.52 -12.72 -6.59
CA ASN A 368 -40.17 -11.33 -6.84
C ASN A 368 -39.39 -10.76 -5.66
N ALA A 369 -38.22 -10.20 -5.93
CA ALA A 369 -37.48 -9.45 -4.92
C ALA A 369 -38.26 -8.18 -4.56
N ILE A 370 -38.59 -8.00 -3.27
CA ILE A 370 -39.32 -6.83 -2.76
C ILE A 370 -38.40 -5.83 -2.05
N ASN A 371 -37.31 -6.31 -1.44
CA ASN A 371 -36.30 -5.51 -0.77
C ASN A 371 -34.91 -6.05 -1.09
N ILE A 372 -34.01 -5.15 -1.49
CA ILE A 372 -32.60 -5.45 -1.75
C ILE A 372 -31.75 -4.51 -0.89
N THR A 373 -30.80 -5.09 -0.16
CA THR A 373 -29.77 -4.33 0.57
C THR A 373 -28.41 -4.71 0.03
N TYR A 374 -27.58 -3.73 -0.36
CA TYR A 374 -26.18 -3.94 -0.71
C TYR A 374 -25.28 -3.26 0.32
N SER A 375 -24.32 -3.98 0.87
CA SER A 375 -23.30 -3.47 1.81
C SER A 375 -21.91 -3.71 1.24
N ASP A 376 -21.16 -2.64 0.99
CA ASP A 376 -19.78 -2.70 0.51
C ASP A 376 -19.03 -1.42 0.88
N ARG A 377 -17.91 -1.56 1.60
CA ARG A 377 -17.07 -0.44 2.01
C ARG A 377 -16.38 0.27 0.85
N TYR A 378 -16.32 -0.36 -0.33
CA TYR A 378 -15.56 0.09 -1.50
C TYR A 378 -16.44 0.57 -2.65
N LEU A 379 -17.76 0.68 -2.45
CA LEU A 379 -18.66 1.23 -3.46
C LEU A 379 -18.58 2.76 -3.45
N LYS A 380 -17.57 3.30 -4.14
CA LYS A 380 -17.23 4.74 -4.10
C LYS A 380 -16.94 5.38 -5.47
N SER A 381 -16.90 4.60 -6.56
CA SER A 381 -16.56 5.11 -7.90
C SER A 381 -17.72 4.97 -8.89
N PRO A 382 -17.79 5.81 -9.94
CA PRO A 382 -18.80 5.67 -11.00
C PRO A 382 -18.81 4.27 -11.62
N TRP A 383 -17.62 3.70 -11.84
CA TRP A 383 -17.48 2.34 -12.36
C TRP A 383 -18.10 1.29 -11.43
N SER A 384 -17.82 1.35 -10.13
CA SER A 384 -18.34 0.37 -9.16
C SER A 384 -19.88 0.37 -9.10
N ILE A 385 -20.49 1.56 -9.21
CA ILE A 385 -21.96 1.72 -9.23
C ILE A 385 -22.55 1.21 -10.55
N ILE A 386 -21.91 1.48 -11.69
CA ILE A 386 -22.32 0.95 -12.99
C ILE A 386 -22.37 -0.59 -12.93
N LEU A 387 -21.31 -1.22 -12.40
CA LEU A 387 -21.26 -2.67 -12.22
C LEU A 387 -22.35 -3.17 -11.26
N LEU A 388 -22.48 -2.57 -10.07
CA LEU A 388 -23.50 -2.94 -9.10
C LEU A 388 -24.90 -2.90 -9.71
N SER A 389 -25.26 -1.79 -10.36
CA SER A 389 -26.59 -1.63 -10.97
C SER A 389 -26.85 -2.65 -12.07
N SER A 390 -25.81 -3.01 -12.84
CA SER A 390 -25.89 -4.01 -13.90
C SER A 390 -26.03 -5.42 -13.33
N PHE A 391 -25.38 -5.70 -12.20
CA PHE A 391 -25.50 -6.95 -11.45
C PHE A 391 -26.92 -7.11 -10.86
N LEU A 392 -27.44 -6.05 -10.25
CA LEU A 392 -28.76 -6.04 -9.64
C LEU A 392 -29.93 -6.07 -10.64
N GLN A 393 -29.68 -5.90 -11.96
CA GLN A 393 -30.73 -5.99 -12.99
C GLN A 393 -31.45 -7.34 -13.01
N ILE A 394 -30.81 -8.42 -12.54
CA ILE A 394 -31.45 -9.73 -12.47
C ILE A 394 -32.63 -9.77 -11.48
N PHE A 395 -32.61 -8.91 -10.45
CA PHE A 395 -33.66 -8.85 -9.43
C PHE A 395 -34.73 -7.78 -9.71
N LYS A 396 -34.56 -6.99 -10.78
CA LYS A 396 -35.48 -5.90 -11.12
C LYS A 396 -36.83 -6.47 -11.57
N ASN A 397 -37.88 -6.07 -10.87
CA ASN A 397 -39.27 -6.43 -11.15
C ASN A 397 -40.21 -5.32 -10.63
N ASP A 398 -41.50 -5.37 -10.97
CA ASP A 398 -42.46 -4.32 -10.62
C ASP A 398 -42.85 -4.28 -9.13
N LYS A 399 -42.57 -5.33 -8.36
CA LYS A 399 -42.83 -5.39 -6.91
C LYS A 399 -41.64 -4.91 -6.06
N LEU A 400 -40.49 -4.64 -6.67
CA LEU A 400 -39.31 -4.12 -5.96
C LEU A 400 -39.63 -2.73 -5.40
N SER A 401 -39.76 -2.65 -4.07
CA SER A 401 -40.21 -1.43 -3.38
C SER A 401 -39.10 -0.75 -2.58
N ARG A 402 -38.06 -1.49 -2.21
CA ARG A 402 -36.93 -0.95 -1.42
C ARG A 402 -35.58 -1.41 -1.98
N LEU A 403 -34.69 -0.43 -2.17
CA LEU A 403 -33.28 -0.63 -2.45
C LEU A 403 -32.47 0.19 -1.44
N LYS A 404 -31.63 -0.50 -0.68
CA LYS A 404 -30.80 0.12 0.35
C LYS A 404 -29.32 -0.12 0.05
N ILE A 405 -28.51 0.93 0.09
CA ILE A 405 -27.06 0.87 -0.12
C ILE A 405 -26.36 1.33 1.15
N LEU A 406 -25.43 0.53 1.65
CA LEU A 406 -24.53 0.85 2.75
C LEU A 406 -23.10 0.90 2.24
N THR A 407 -22.44 2.05 2.40
CA THR A 407 -21.03 2.27 2.02
C THR A 407 -20.33 3.15 3.06
N VAL A 408 -19.03 3.38 2.88
CA VAL A 408 -18.21 4.22 3.76
C VAL A 408 -17.81 5.50 3.03
N GLU A 409 -17.62 6.58 3.79
CA GLU A 409 -17.06 7.84 3.31
C GLU A 409 -15.76 7.63 2.52
N SER A 410 -15.54 8.49 1.52
CA SER A 410 -14.30 8.51 0.75
C SER A 410 -13.23 9.28 1.52
N ASN A 411 -12.09 8.64 1.78
CA ASN A 411 -10.93 9.28 2.41
C ASN A 411 -9.82 9.58 1.40
N ASN A 412 -10.11 9.48 0.10
CA ASN A 412 -9.11 9.61 -0.94
C ASN A 412 -8.68 11.08 -1.11
N LEU A 413 -7.41 11.36 -0.88
CA LEU A 413 -6.83 12.70 -1.01
C LEU A 413 -6.49 13.05 -2.48
N LEU A 414 -6.35 12.04 -3.34
CA LEU A 414 -6.00 12.22 -4.75
C LEU A 414 -7.15 12.87 -5.51
N GLN A 415 -6.81 13.72 -6.48
CA GLN A 415 -7.81 14.33 -7.35
C GLN A 415 -8.35 13.29 -8.35
N PRO A 416 -9.66 12.99 -8.35
CA PRO A 416 -10.22 11.98 -9.22
C PRO A 416 -10.37 12.53 -10.64
N ASN A 417 -9.95 11.74 -11.64
CA ASN A 417 -10.05 12.11 -13.05
C ASN A 417 -10.34 10.91 -13.97
N LYS A 418 -10.54 9.71 -13.41
CA LYS A 418 -10.94 8.51 -14.14
C LYS A 418 -12.25 7.98 -13.58
N ILE A 419 -13.03 7.29 -14.42
CA ILE A 419 -14.32 6.69 -14.05
C ILE A 419 -14.23 5.65 -12.91
N HIS A 420 -13.04 5.06 -12.69
CA HIS A 420 -12.79 4.12 -11.60
C HIS A 420 -12.15 4.78 -10.37
N HIS A 421 -11.94 6.10 -10.39
CA HIS A 421 -11.57 6.85 -9.19
C HIS A 421 -12.83 7.13 -8.36
N ASP A 422 -12.63 7.28 -7.05
CA ASP A 422 -13.72 7.54 -6.12
C ASP A 422 -14.20 8.99 -6.19
N TRP A 423 -15.49 9.23 -5.97
CA TRP A 423 -15.94 10.59 -5.65
C TRP A 423 -15.28 11.05 -4.35
N LYS A 424 -14.88 12.32 -4.32
CA LYS A 424 -14.18 12.90 -3.19
C LYS A 424 -15.14 13.35 -2.08
N ALA A 425 -16.26 13.95 -2.46
CA ALA A 425 -17.21 14.50 -1.51
C ALA A 425 -18.36 13.51 -1.23
N ASN A 426 -18.68 13.29 0.05
CA ASN A 426 -19.70 12.31 0.44
C ASN A 426 -21.11 12.67 -0.04
N ASN A 427 -21.40 13.97 -0.16
CA ASN A 427 -22.65 14.46 -0.74
C ASN A 427 -22.76 14.11 -2.24
N GLU A 428 -21.69 14.31 -3.00
CA GLU A 428 -21.61 13.92 -4.42
C GLU A 428 -21.77 12.40 -4.56
N LEU A 429 -21.04 11.62 -3.76
CA LEU A 429 -21.17 10.15 -3.74
C LEU A 429 -22.63 9.72 -3.51
N SER A 430 -23.26 10.26 -2.46
CA SER A 430 -24.64 9.92 -2.10
C SER A 430 -25.64 10.27 -3.21
N GLU A 431 -25.56 11.50 -3.73
CA GLU A 431 -26.45 11.98 -4.78
C GLU A 431 -26.25 11.22 -6.10
N MET A 432 -25.01 10.92 -6.48
CA MET A 432 -24.73 10.16 -7.70
C MET A 432 -25.20 8.71 -7.60
N ILE A 433 -25.02 8.02 -6.46
CA ILE A 433 -25.62 6.70 -6.25
C ILE A 433 -27.15 6.78 -6.39
N LYS A 434 -27.76 7.77 -5.74
CA LYS A 434 -29.21 7.95 -5.71
C LYS A 434 -29.78 8.21 -7.10
N ILE A 435 -29.23 9.17 -7.84
CA ILE A 435 -29.65 9.54 -9.20
C ILE A 435 -29.48 8.34 -10.15
N TRP A 436 -28.31 7.69 -10.13
CA TRP A 436 -28.03 6.56 -11.00
C TRP A 436 -28.98 5.39 -10.75
N LEU A 437 -29.14 4.95 -9.50
CA LEU A 437 -30.02 3.82 -9.18
C LEU A 437 -31.50 4.18 -9.37
N SER A 438 -31.91 5.43 -9.13
CA SER A 438 -33.28 5.87 -9.42
C SER A 438 -33.62 5.76 -10.91
N ASN A 439 -32.69 6.18 -11.77
CA ASN A 439 -32.83 6.03 -13.22
C ASN A 439 -32.92 4.54 -13.64
N ASN A 440 -32.16 3.66 -12.98
CA ASN A 440 -32.11 2.23 -13.34
C ASN A 440 -33.29 1.40 -12.80
N PHE A 441 -33.79 1.72 -11.60
CA PHE A 441 -34.79 0.89 -10.89
C PHE A 441 -36.16 1.56 -10.74
N LYS A 442 -36.32 2.83 -11.18
CA LYS A 442 -37.58 3.59 -11.06
C LYS A 442 -38.11 3.71 -9.62
N LEU A 443 -37.20 3.73 -8.65
CA LEU A 443 -37.48 3.93 -7.22
C LEU A 443 -36.36 4.76 -6.60
N ILE A 444 -36.63 5.42 -5.48
CA ILE A 444 -35.60 6.19 -4.78
C ILE A 444 -34.88 5.27 -3.78
N PRO A 445 -33.58 5.00 -3.93
CA PRO A 445 -32.84 4.16 -2.99
C PRO A 445 -32.57 4.89 -1.67
N GLU A 446 -32.48 4.13 -0.58
CA GLU A 446 -31.96 4.60 0.70
C GLU A 446 -30.44 4.45 0.71
N ILE A 447 -29.72 5.54 0.86
CA ILE A 447 -28.25 5.55 0.91
C ILE A 447 -27.80 5.84 2.33
N ILE A 448 -27.03 4.93 2.93
CA ILE A 448 -26.38 5.12 4.23
C ILE A 448 -24.88 5.12 4.01
N ILE A 449 -24.25 6.27 4.28
CA ILE A 449 -22.80 6.42 4.28
C ILE A 449 -22.33 6.42 5.73
N LYS A 450 -21.40 5.54 6.06
CA LYS A 450 -20.76 5.44 7.38
C LYS A 450 -19.44 6.18 7.41
N SER A 451 -19.10 6.79 8.53
CA SER A 451 -17.89 7.60 8.66
C SER A 451 -16.61 6.77 8.81
N ALA A 452 -16.72 5.53 9.28
CA ALA A 452 -15.56 4.65 9.42
C ALA A 452 -15.80 3.22 8.88
N ASN A 453 -14.74 2.61 8.34
CA ASN A 453 -14.75 1.23 7.85
C ASN A 453 -15.27 0.23 8.90
N ARG A 454 -14.90 0.43 10.16
CA ARG A 454 -15.32 -0.41 11.30
C ARG A 454 -16.82 -0.44 11.56
N GLU A 455 -17.60 0.48 10.99
CA GLU A 455 -19.06 0.56 11.16
C GLU A 455 -19.85 -0.33 10.18
N LEU A 456 -19.18 -0.87 9.16
CA LEU A 456 -19.76 -1.85 8.24
C LEU A 456 -19.00 -3.16 8.36
N GLN A 457 -19.62 -4.27 7.98
CA GLN A 457 -18.92 -5.57 7.90
C GLN A 457 -17.91 -5.56 6.73
N HIS A 458 -16.90 -6.42 6.80
CA HIS A 458 -15.95 -6.59 5.69
C HIS A 458 -16.59 -7.28 4.48
N SER A 459 -17.56 -8.17 4.73
CA SER A 459 -18.25 -8.91 3.68
C SER A 459 -19.03 -7.99 2.76
N ARG A 460 -18.83 -8.16 1.45
CA ARG A 460 -19.55 -7.42 0.43
C ARG A 460 -20.79 -8.22 0.07
N GLU A 461 -21.95 -7.71 0.44
CA GLU A 461 -23.15 -8.52 0.58
C GLU A 461 -24.33 -7.92 -0.17
N ILE A 462 -25.06 -8.76 -0.91
CA ILE A 462 -26.42 -8.47 -1.38
C ILE A 462 -27.39 -9.32 -0.55
N SER A 463 -28.22 -8.67 0.27
CA SER A 463 -29.32 -9.32 0.99
C SER A 463 -30.64 -9.07 0.27
N ILE A 464 -31.42 -10.11 0.04
CA ILE A 464 -32.67 -10.08 -0.72
C ILE A 464 -33.79 -10.61 0.17
N THR A 465 -34.91 -9.89 0.20
CA THR A 465 -36.18 -10.41 0.73
C THR A 465 -37.14 -10.57 -0.42
N TRP A 466 -37.74 -11.75 -0.51
CA TRP A 466 -38.66 -12.16 -1.58
C TRP A 466 -40.12 -11.94 -1.18
N ALA A 467 -41.03 -11.89 -2.15
CA ALA A 467 -42.46 -11.68 -1.88
C ALA A 467 -43.08 -12.85 -1.10
N SER A 468 -42.53 -14.07 -1.21
CA SER A 468 -42.90 -15.21 -0.36
C SER A 468 -42.51 -15.05 1.11
N GLY A 469 -41.67 -14.07 1.45
CA GLY A 469 -41.07 -13.90 2.79
C GLY A 469 -39.74 -14.61 2.97
N LEU A 470 -39.31 -15.44 2.00
CA LEU A 470 -37.97 -16.04 1.99
C LEU A 470 -36.89 -14.95 1.98
N LYS A 471 -35.71 -15.30 2.49
CA LYS A 471 -34.52 -14.45 2.37
C LYS A 471 -33.39 -15.16 1.63
N SER A 472 -32.55 -14.37 0.97
CA SER A 472 -31.32 -14.86 0.35
C SER A 472 -30.20 -13.86 0.54
N LYS A 473 -28.97 -14.37 0.55
CA LYS A 473 -27.77 -13.57 0.73
C LYS A 473 -26.72 -14.00 -0.29
N ILE A 474 -26.12 -13.03 -0.96
CA ILE A 474 -25.01 -13.24 -1.89
C ILE A 474 -23.80 -12.50 -1.33
N ILE A 475 -22.74 -13.24 -1.03
CA ILE A 475 -21.47 -12.68 -0.56
C ILE A 475 -20.50 -12.69 -1.74
N LEU A 476 -19.91 -11.54 -2.03
CA LEU A 476 -18.93 -11.33 -3.08
C LEU A 476 -17.55 -11.17 -2.43
N ASP A 477 -16.61 -12.08 -2.70
CA ASP A 477 -15.26 -12.04 -2.07
C ASP A 477 -14.58 -10.67 -2.27
N GLN A 478 -14.66 -10.13 -3.48
CA GLN A 478 -14.01 -8.88 -3.89
C GLN A 478 -15.00 -7.79 -4.35
N GLY A 479 -16.31 -8.06 -4.28
CA GLY A 479 -17.36 -7.13 -4.70
C GLY A 479 -17.22 -6.67 -6.14
N MET A 480 -17.65 -5.44 -6.41
CA MET A 480 -17.55 -4.85 -7.76
C MET A 480 -16.11 -4.49 -8.15
N GLY A 481 -15.19 -4.37 -7.18
CA GLY A 481 -13.79 -3.99 -7.41
C GLY A 481 -12.96 -5.06 -8.11
N TYR A 482 -13.42 -6.32 -8.15
CA TYR A 482 -12.72 -7.38 -8.88
C TYR A 482 -12.68 -7.15 -10.39
N TRP A 483 -13.72 -6.53 -10.97
CA TRP A 483 -13.76 -6.34 -12.41
C TRP A 483 -13.26 -4.96 -12.80
N GLN A 484 -12.15 -4.94 -13.52
CA GLN A 484 -11.60 -3.72 -14.10
C GLN A 484 -12.38 -3.30 -15.34
N ILE A 485 -12.41 -1.99 -15.55
CA ILE A 485 -12.99 -1.39 -16.74
C ILE A 485 -12.07 -1.58 -17.94
N ASN A 486 -12.63 -2.07 -19.05
CA ASN A 486 -11.95 -2.13 -20.33
C ASN A 486 -12.76 -1.35 -21.37
N MET A 487 -12.11 -0.32 -21.94
CA MET A 487 -12.71 0.59 -22.91
C MET A 487 -12.05 0.44 -24.29
N PRO A 488 -12.78 0.64 -25.40
CA PRO A 488 -12.20 0.63 -26.75
C PRO A 488 -11.06 1.64 -26.93
N HIS A 489 -11.14 2.78 -26.23
CA HIS A 489 -10.14 3.84 -26.27
C HIS A 489 -9.84 4.37 -24.87
N LYS A 490 -8.56 4.69 -24.59
CA LYS A 490 -8.10 5.14 -23.26
C LYS A 490 -8.74 6.43 -22.77
N TYR A 491 -9.08 7.37 -23.65
CA TYR A 491 -9.72 8.63 -23.26
C TYR A 491 -11.13 8.42 -22.68
N LEU A 492 -11.79 7.29 -22.99
CA LEU A 492 -13.06 6.90 -22.38
C LEU A 492 -12.90 6.41 -20.93
N LEU A 493 -11.68 6.46 -20.38
CA LEU A 493 -11.45 6.30 -18.95
C LEU A 493 -11.49 7.64 -18.21
N ASP A 494 -11.20 8.75 -18.88
CA ASP A 494 -11.20 10.10 -18.28
C ASP A 494 -12.60 10.47 -17.86
N PHE A 495 -12.85 10.86 -16.61
CA PHE A 495 -14.17 11.24 -16.10
C PHE A 495 -14.05 12.57 -15.37
N ASP A 496 -14.93 13.51 -15.70
CA ASP A 496 -14.91 14.86 -15.14
C ASP A 496 -15.84 14.92 -13.92
N PHE A 497 -15.24 14.90 -12.73
CA PHE A 497 -15.95 14.95 -11.45
C PHE A 497 -16.46 16.36 -11.12
N HIS A 498 -16.06 17.39 -11.87
CA HIS A 498 -16.53 18.77 -11.66
C HIS A 498 -17.80 19.11 -12.43
N GLN A 499 -18.24 18.22 -13.33
CA GLN A 499 -19.53 18.33 -14.01
C GLN A 499 -20.69 18.29 -13.03
N ASN A 500 -21.82 18.87 -13.41
CA ASN A 500 -23.03 18.74 -12.60
C ASN A 500 -23.57 17.30 -12.63
N HIS A 501 -24.42 16.94 -11.65
CA HIS A 501 -24.89 15.57 -11.50
C HIS A 501 -25.59 14.99 -12.75
N ASN A 502 -26.30 15.83 -13.53
CA ASN A 502 -27.00 15.37 -14.74
C ASN A 502 -26.01 15.09 -15.89
N GLU A 503 -24.97 15.90 -16.02
CA GLU A 503 -23.88 15.67 -16.98
C GLU A 503 -23.10 14.39 -16.63
N GLN A 504 -22.72 14.23 -15.36
CA GLN A 504 -22.08 13.00 -14.86
C GLN A 504 -22.96 11.76 -15.14
N LEU A 505 -24.27 11.84 -14.87
CA LEU A 505 -25.23 10.77 -15.17
C LEU A 505 -25.22 10.40 -16.67
N ASN A 506 -25.33 11.40 -17.55
CA ASN A 506 -25.34 11.19 -19.00
C ASN A 506 -24.03 10.58 -19.48
N ASP A 507 -22.90 11.01 -18.92
CA ASP A 507 -21.59 10.45 -19.23
C ASP A 507 -21.48 8.98 -18.79
N MET A 508 -21.92 8.66 -17.57
CA MET A 508 -22.01 7.27 -17.08
C MET A 508 -22.90 6.39 -17.98
N ILE A 509 -24.06 6.91 -18.44
CA ILE A 509 -24.96 6.20 -19.37
C ILE A 509 -24.26 5.92 -20.70
N ASN A 510 -23.54 6.91 -21.24
CA ASN A 510 -22.83 6.76 -22.50
C ASN A 510 -21.69 5.74 -22.40
N ARG A 511 -20.97 5.72 -21.27
CA ARG A 511 -19.90 4.74 -21.01
C ARG A 511 -20.42 3.33 -20.88
N LEU A 512 -21.56 3.12 -20.20
CA LEU A 512 -22.18 1.80 -20.08
C LEU A 512 -22.44 1.13 -21.44
N LYS A 513 -22.72 1.90 -22.50
CA LYS A 513 -22.99 1.36 -23.86
C LYS A 513 -21.79 0.63 -24.46
N VAL A 514 -20.58 1.06 -24.13
CA VAL A 514 -19.32 0.57 -24.71
C VAL A 514 -18.41 -0.14 -23.71
N ALA A 515 -18.66 0.04 -22.41
CA ALA A 515 -17.84 -0.53 -21.35
C ALA A 515 -17.84 -2.06 -21.39
N ARG A 516 -16.65 -2.62 -21.17
CA ARG A 516 -16.44 -4.04 -20.91
C ARG A 516 -15.85 -4.19 -19.51
N MET A 517 -16.11 -5.33 -18.89
CA MET A 517 -15.54 -5.72 -17.60
C MET A 517 -14.62 -6.92 -17.80
N ILE A 518 -13.47 -6.92 -17.12
CA ILE A 518 -12.49 -8.01 -17.15
C ILE A 518 -12.00 -8.23 -15.71
N GLY A 519 -11.82 -9.48 -15.28
CA GLY A 519 -11.18 -9.79 -13.99
C GLY A 519 -9.85 -9.04 -13.79
N SER A 520 -9.65 -8.44 -12.62
CA SER A 520 -8.46 -7.64 -12.30
C SER A 520 -7.17 -8.45 -12.24
N ASN A 521 -7.30 -9.75 -11.95
CA ASN A 521 -6.19 -10.63 -11.62
C ASN A 521 -6.29 -11.96 -12.39
N GLN A 522 -5.19 -12.70 -12.46
CA GLN A 522 -5.16 -14.06 -13.02
C GLN A 522 -5.89 -15.09 -12.14
N TRP A 523 -6.27 -14.70 -10.92
CA TRP A 523 -6.90 -15.56 -9.93
C TRP A 523 -8.41 -15.37 -9.93
N PRO A 524 -9.19 -16.44 -9.69
CA PRO A 524 -10.65 -16.38 -9.62
C PRO A 524 -11.14 -15.57 -8.41
N THR A 525 -12.34 -15.00 -8.54
CA THR A 525 -13.15 -14.51 -7.42
C THR A 525 -14.19 -15.56 -7.01
N TYR A 526 -14.72 -15.45 -5.79
CA TYR A 526 -15.74 -16.36 -5.28
C TYR A 526 -17.04 -15.62 -4.98
N ILE A 527 -18.16 -16.24 -5.32
CA ILE A 527 -19.51 -15.79 -4.99
C ILE A 527 -20.16 -16.86 -4.12
N THR A 528 -20.55 -16.53 -2.90
CA THR A 528 -21.27 -17.45 -2.01
C THR A 528 -22.74 -17.09 -1.98
N ILE A 529 -23.61 -18.04 -2.27
CA ILE A 529 -25.06 -17.86 -2.30
C ILE A 529 -25.68 -18.67 -1.17
N LEU A 530 -26.38 -17.98 -0.28
CA LEU A 530 -27.22 -18.53 0.77
C LEU A 530 -28.68 -18.35 0.34
N SER A 531 -29.33 -19.46 0.00
CA SER A 531 -30.73 -19.47 -0.46
C SER A 531 -31.66 -19.93 0.66
N LYS A 532 -32.87 -19.35 0.72
CA LYS A 532 -33.95 -19.76 1.64
C LYS A 532 -33.56 -19.71 3.13
N MET A 533 -33.12 -18.54 3.59
CA MET A 533 -33.00 -18.23 5.02
C MET A 533 -34.33 -17.79 5.63
#